data_AF-A0A845UMD9-F1
#
_entry.id   AF-A0A845UMD9-F1
#
_cell.length_a   1.000
_cell.length_b   1.000
_cell.length_c   1.000
_cell.angle_alpha   90.00
_cell.angle_beta   90.00
_cell.angle_gamma   90.00
#
_symmetry.space_group_name_H-M   'P 1'
#
loop_
_entity.id
_entity.type
_entity.pdbx_description
1 polymer ?
#
loop_
_entity_poly.entity_id
_entity_poly.type
_entity_poly.pdbx_seq_one_letter_code
_entity_poly.pdbx_strand_id
1 'polypeptide(L)'
;MPITEFQSQVLRDLSQNRSQSAYLGGGTLSSLEGSRYSQDVDYFHDTADLTLQTFEADREKLIELGYKVVPLTRPVPGFVRAVVSKHGETLKVDWAHEAAWHFFAPISDDEFGYRLHWADAATNKVLAFASRREPRDVFDVLQWHEKRLSLGALIWAASGKDAGLPPGLILDEIRRNARISPQDLSVLSVEGGLEPAEIGRKFREAIREAENLIEALPPETAGRLFLDAEGRPITPVPDDASTMLVTLAPREGGLMPMIDLGGPAFP
;
A
#
# COMPACT_ATOMS: atom_id res chain seq x y z
N MET A 1 -6.13 10.82 12.23
CA MET A 1 -5.20 10.13 11.31
C MET A 1 -4.01 9.70 12.15
N PRO A 2 -3.71 8.40 12.28
CA PRO A 2 -2.59 7.91 13.10
C PRO A 2 -1.24 8.14 12.38
N ILE A 3 -0.98 9.40 12.05
CA ILE A 3 0.34 9.94 11.76
C ILE A 3 0.54 11.12 12.72
N THR A 4 1.76 11.37 13.15
CA THR A 4 2.03 12.48 14.08
C THR A 4 1.91 13.82 13.38
N GLU A 5 1.71 14.91 14.13
CA GLU A 5 1.71 16.26 13.56
C GLU A 5 3.02 16.57 12.81
N PHE A 6 4.16 16.14 13.37
CA PHE A 6 5.45 16.24 12.72
C PHE A 6 5.53 15.46 11.40
N GLN A 7 4.98 14.24 11.35
CA GLN A 7 4.88 13.47 10.11
C GLN A 7 4.03 14.19 9.07
N SER A 8 2.83 14.67 9.45
CA SER A 8 1.98 15.45 8.55
C SER A 8 2.69 16.68 8.01
N GLN A 9 3.43 17.40 8.86
CA GLN A 9 4.16 18.59 8.43
C GLN A 9 5.26 18.25 7.42
N VAL A 10 6.08 17.21 7.68
CA VAL A 10 7.11 16.76 6.74
C VAL A 10 6.48 16.32 5.41
N LEU A 11 5.39 15.56 5.44
CA LEU A 11 4.69 15.13 4.23
C LEU A 11 4.18 16.31 3.39
N ARG A 12 3.59 17.33 4.03
CA ARG A 12 3.13 18.55 3.36
C ARG A 12 4.28 19.36 2.78
N ASP A 13 5.36 19.51 3.52
CA ASP A 13 6.55 20.26 3.07
C ASP A 13 7.21 19.61 1.84
N LEU A 14 7.10 18.28 1.71
CA LEU A 14 7.64 17.50 0.58
C LEU A 14 6.63 17.26 -0.57
N SER A 15 5.36 17.63 -0.38
CA SER A 15 4.27 17.33 -1.33
C SER A 15 4.54 17.86 -2.76
N GLN A 16 5.17 19.03 -2.87
CA GLN A 16 5.45 19.69 -4.16
C GLN A 16 6.44 18.93 -5.04
N ASN A 17 7.27 18.07 -4.44
CA ASN A 17 8.24 17.26 -5.18
C ASN A 17 7.65 15.91 -5.62
N ARG A 18 6.36 15.67 -5.33
CA ARG A 18 5.66 14.43 -5.69
C ARG A 18 5.03 14.54 -7.08
N SER A 19 4.95 13.40 -7.76
CA SER A 19 4.39 13.25 -9.10
C SER A 19 3.88 11.81 -9.30
N GLN A 20 3.33 11.51 -10.48
CA GLN A 20 2.98 10.14 -10.85
C GLN A 20 4.17 9.18 -10.87
N SER A 21 5.41 9.68 -10.93
CA SER A 21 6.63 8.86 -10.90
C SER A 21 7.42 9.00 -9.59
N ALA A 22 6.93 9.78 -8.62
CA ALA A 22 7.55 9.99 -7.32
C ALA A 22 6.45 10.22 -6.27
N TYR A 23 5.99 9.17 -5.60
CA TYR A 23 4.73 9.18 -4.85
C TYR A 23 4.86 8.55 -3.47
N LEU A 24 3.96 8.93 -2.56
CA LEU A 24 3.84 8.34 -1.23
C LEU A 24 3.25 6.92 -1.32
N GLY A 25 3.83 5.99 -0.57
CA GLY A 25 3.33 4.62 -0.44
C GLY A 25 3.51 4.05 0.96
N GLY A 26 3.70 2.74 1.03
CA GLY A 26 4.15 2.05 2.23
C GLY A 26 3.15 2.03 3.37
N GLY A 27 3.66 1.91 4.60
CA GLY A 27 2.86 1.78 5.82
C GLY A 27 2.01 3.01 6.14
N THR A 28 2.42 4.19 5.66
CA THR A 28 1.72 5.45 5.85
C THR A 28 0.30 5.39 5.29
N LEU A 29 0.09 4.78 4.12
CA LEU A 29 -1.24 4.68 3.51
C LEU A 29 -2.20 3.78 4.29
N SER A 30 -1.71 2.67 4.85
CA SER A 30 -2.50 1.84 5.78
C SER A 30 -2.92 2.64 7.02
N SER A 31 -2.01 3.48 7.52
CA SER A 31 -2.26 4.34 8.68
C SER A 31 -3.29 5.43 8.37
N LEU A 32 -3.31 6.04 7.18
CA LEU A 32 -4.31 7.08 6.83
C LEU A 32 -5.76 6.61 7.03
N GLU A 33 -6.06 5.34 6.76
CA GLU A 33 -7.38 4.73 6.90
C GLU A 33 -7.55 3.88 8.17
N GLY A 34 -6.53 3.85 9.02
CA GLY A 34 -6.38 2.90 10.11
C GLY A 34 -6.35 3.51 11.50
N SER A 35 -6.04 2.65 12.47
CA SER A 35 -5.80 3.05 13.87
C SER A 35 -4.36 2.80 14.33
N ARG A 36 -3.52 2.16 13.51
CA ARG A 36 -2.10 1.94 13.81
C ARG A 36 -1.24 3.10 13.32
N TYR A 37 -0.32 3.57 14.16
CA TYR A 37 0.65 4.60 13.79
C TYR A 37 1.75 4.07 12.89
N SER A 38 2.07 4.80 11.81
CA SER A 38 3.27 4.54 11.01
C SER A 38 4.50 5.17 11.68
N GLN A 39 5.62 4.46 11.66
CA GLN A 39 6.89 4.97 12.21
C GLN A 39 7.80 5.54 11.12
N ASP A 40 7.52 5.18 9.87
CA ASP A 40 8.23 5.61 8.67
C ASP A 40 7.30 6.22 7.62
N VAL A 41 7.94 6.98 6.74
CA VAL A 41 7.39 7.46 5.47
C VAL A 41 8.20 6.83 4.34
N ASP A 42 7.49 6.24 3.37
CA ASP A 42 8.09 5.61 2.20
C ASP A 42 7.63 6.35 0.92
N TYR A 43 8.60 6.87 0.17
CA TYR A 43 8.39 7.42 -1.17
C TYR A 43 8.96 6.46 -2.22
N PHE A 44 8.18 6.20 -3.26
CA PHE A 44 8.53 5.28 -4.34
C PHE A 44 8.73 6.03 -5.65
N HIS A 45 9.65 5.53 -6.48
CA HIS A 45 10.05 6.14 -7.73
C HIS A 45 10.18 5.12 -8.85
N ASP A 46 9.77 5.51 -10.05
CA ASP A 46 9.78 4.62 -11.21
C ASP A 46 11.20 4.33 -11.72
N THR A 47 12.19 5.14 -11.34
CA THR A 47 13.60 4.90 -11.71
C THR A 47 14.55 5.16 -10.55
N ALA A 48 15.69 4.46 -10.57
CA ALA A 48 16.74 4.62 -9.57
C ALA A 48 17.33 6.04 -9.53
N ASP A 49 17.53 6.68 -10.69
CA ASP A 49 18.07 8.03 -10.76
C ASP A 49 17.10 9.06 -10.20
N LEU A 50 15.80 8.89 -10.44
CA LEU A 50 14.77 9.76 -9.91
C LEU A 50 14.74 9.72 -8.37
N THR A 51 14.99 8.56 -7.76
CA THR A 51 15.14 8.44 -6.29
C THR A 51 16.17 9.43 -5.73
N LEU A 52 17.35 9.50 -6.34
CA LEU A 52 18.42 10.37 -5.86
C LEU A 52 18.12 11.85 -6.16
N GLN A 53 17.59 12.16 -7.34
CA GLN A 53 17.21 13.52 -7.71
C GLN A 53 16.14 14.08 -6.78
N THR A 54 15.09 13.30 -6.52
CA THR A 54 14.03 13.68 -5.58
C THR A 54 14.55 13.81 -4.16
N PHE A 55 15.42 12.90 -3.70
CA PHE A 55 16.04 13.01 -2.38
C PHE A 55 16.84 14.31 -2.22
N GLU A 56 17.67 14.71 -3.18
CA GLU A 56 18.46 15.95 -3.06
C GLU A 56 17.55 17.18 -3.06
N ALA A 57 16.52 17.23 -3.91
CA ALA A 57 15.53 18.31 -3.90
C ALA A 57 14.76 18.40 -2.58
N ASP A 58 14.32 17.26 -2.03
CA ASP A 58 13.67 17.18 -0.72
C ASP A 58 14.60 17.64 0.40
N ARG A 59 15.87 17.21 0.35
CA ARG A 59 16.87 17.56 1.34
C ARG A 59 17.16 19.05 1.34
N GLU A 60 17.33 19.68 0.18
CA GLU A 60 17.50 21.13 0.06
C GLU A 60 16.30 21.87 0.65
N LYS A 61 15.08 21.49 0.25
CA LYS A 61 13.84 22.07 0.76
C LYS A 61 13.71 21.98 2.27
N LEU A 62 13.99 20.80 2.83
CA LEU A 62 13.94 20.58 4.28
C LEU A 62 15.00 21.40 5.02
N ILE A 63 16.22 21.52 4.48
CA ILE A 63 17.27 22.35 5.08
C ILE A 63 16.84 23.84 5.10
N GLU A 64 16.26 24.34 4.00
CA GLU A 64 15.72 25.71 3.93
C GLU A 64 14.63 25.98 4.97
N LEU A 65 13.78 24.97 5.23
CA LEU A 65 12.72 25.02 6.24
C LEU A 65 13.23 24.77 7.67
N GLY A 66 14.55 24.67 7.87
CA GLY A 66 15.20 24.54 9.18
C GLY A 66 15.21 23.12 9.75
N TYR A 67 14.95 22.10 8.93
CA TYR A 67 15.13 20.71 9.34
C TYR A 67 16.60 20.29 9.25
N LYS A 68 16.97 19.31 10.06
CA LYS A 68 18.21 18.55 9.90
C LYS A 68 17.90 17.22 9.20
N VAL A 69 18.55 16.99 8.06
CA VAL A 69 18.42 15.76 7.26
C VAL A 69 19.74 14.99 7.28
N VAL A 70 19.73 13.77 7.81
CA VAL A 70 20.93 12.92 7.93
C VAL A 70 20.71 11.60 7.19
N PRO A 71 21.36 11.38 6.04
CA PRO A 71 21.40 10.06 5.41
C PRO A 71 22.01 9.02 6.36
N LEU A 72 21.37 7.86 6.49
CA LEU A 72 21.91 6.75 7.29
C LEU A 72 23.01 5.97 6.57
N THR A 73 23.06 6.10 5.25
CA THR A 73 24.10 5.54 4.38
C THR A 73 24.44 6.57 3.30
N ARG A 74 25.48 6.29 2.51
CA ARG A 74 25.81 7.14 1.36
C ARG A 74 24.63 7.14 0.37
N PRO A 75 24.04 8.30 0.02
CA PRO A 75 23.00 8.37 -0.98
C PRO A 75 23.51 7.83 -2.33
N VAL A 76 22.75 6.92 -2.93
CA VAL A 76 23.00 6.35 -4.25
C VAL A 76 21.67 6.20 -4.99
N PRO A 77 21.67 6.17 -6.33
CA PRO A 77 20.46 5.85 -7.09
C PRO A 77 19.82 4.54 -6.62
N GLY A 78 18.48 4.52 -6.58
CA GLY A 78 17.68 3.33 -6.26
C GLY A 78 17.25 3.20 -4.81
N PHE A 79 18.02 3.70 -3.84
CA PHE A 79 17.59 3.72 -2.45
C PHE A 79 18.35 4.76 -1.63
N VAL A 80 17.61 5.61 -0.93
CA VAL A 80 18.13 6.53 0.09
C VAL A 80 17.26 6.43 1.33
N ARG A 81 17.90 6.31 2.50
CA ARG A 81 17.25 6.38 3.81
C ARG A 81 17.86 7.51 4.62
N ALA A 82 17.03 8.40 5.15
CA ALA A 82 17.48 9.49 6.00
C ALA A 82 16.60 9.66 7.24
N VAL A 83 17.18 10.27 8.26
CA VAL A 83 16.46 10.79 9.42
C VAL A 83 16.29 12.29 9.25
N VAL A 84 15.03 12.72 9.20
CA VAL A 84 14.61 14.11 9.22
C VAL A 84 14.28 14.50 10.66
N SER A 85 14.76 15.64 11.12
CA SER A 85 14.57 16.06 12.51
C SER A 85 14.41 17.57 12.65
N LYS A 86 13.56 17.98 13.59
CA LYS A 86 13.31 19.39 13.94
C LYS A 86 12.71 19.46 15.33
N HIS A 87 13.10 20.45 16.14
CA HIS A 87 12.55 20.69 17.49
C HIS A 87 12.50 19.46 18.42
N GLY A 88 13.44 18.53 18.29
CA GLY A 88 13.50 17.31 19.11
C GLY A 88 12.66 16.13 18.58
N GLU A 89 11.89 16.34 17.51
CA GLU A 89 11.17 15.28 16.82
C GLU A 89 12.00 14.71 15.67
N THR A 90 11.79 13.43 15.39
CA THR A 90 12.53 12.69 14.35
C THR A 90 11.60 11.81 13.54
N LEU A 91 11.88 11.72 12.24
CA LEU A 91 11.16 10.88 11.30
C LEU A 91 12.16 10.18 10.38
N LYS A 92 11.99 8.88 10.20
CA LYS A 92 12.71 8.11 9.18
C LYS A 92 11.94 8.21 7.87
N VAL A 93 12.63 8.63 6.81
CA VAL A 93 12.08 8.75 5.46
C VAL A 93 12.93 7.92 4.51
N ASP A 94 12.27 7.11 3.71
CA ASP A 94 12.86 6.27 2.68
C ASP A 94 12.42 6.77 1.30
N TRP A 95 13.39 6.91 0.40
CA TRP A 95 13.17 7.08 -1.03
C TRP A 95 13.67 5.80 -1.68
N ALA A 96 12.78 5.05 -2.31
CA ALA A 96 13.09 3.78 -2.94
C ALA A 96 12.67 3.79 -4.41
N HIS A 97 13.43 3.10 -5.24
CA HIS A 97 12.97 2.67 -6.55
C HIS A 97 12.16 1.38 -6.40
N GLU A 98 11.01 1.32 -7.06
CA GLU A 98 10.25 0.08 -7.22
C GLU A 98 9.92 -0.17 -8.69
N ALA A 99 9.69 -1.43 -9.05
CA ALA A 99 9.04 -1.76 -10.30
C ALA A 99 7.57 -1.32 -10.17
N ALA A 100 7.20 -0.22 -10.82
CA ALA A 100 5.91 0.44 -10.71
C ALA A 100 4.77 -0.33 -11.42
N TRP A 101 4.66 -1.63 -11.19
CA TRP A 101 3.52 -2.43 -11.64
C TRP A 101 2.34 -2.07 -10.76
N HIS A 102 1.40 -1.30 -11.28
CA HIS A 102 0.21 -0.85 -10.53
C HIS A 102 -1.06 -1.19 -11.30
N PHE A 103 -2.17 -1.32 -10.57
CA PHE A 103 -3.50 -1.35 -11.17
C PHE A 103 -3.88 0.06 -11.61
N PHE A 104 -3.76 1.01 -10.69
CA PHE A 104 -4.08 2.42 -10.92
C PHE A 104 -2.82 3.26 -10.98
N ALA A 105 -2.83 4.30 -11.82
CA ALA A 105 -1.79 5.30 -11.74
C ALA A 105 -1.79 5.97 -10.36
N PRO A 106 -0.61 6.36 -9.82
CA PRO A 106 -0.57 7.16 -8.60
C PRO A 106 -1.45 8.40 -8.73
N ILE A 107 -2.21 8.68 -7.69
CA ILE A 107 -3.26 9.70 -7.69
C ILE A 107 -2.80 10.96 -6.97
N SER A 108 -3.27 12.11 -7.44
CA SER A 108 -3.06 13.39 -6.77
C SER A 108 -3.69 13.36 -5.38
N ASP A 109 -3.03 14.02 -4.43
CA ASP A 109 -3.50 14.18 -3.07
C ASP A 109 -3.21 15.60 -2.61
N ASP A 110 -4.24 16.31 -2.12
CA ASP A 110 -4.14 17.72 -1.78
C ASP A 110 -3.18 17.98 -0.60
N GLU A 111 -2.98 16.99 0.27
CA GLU A 111 -2.11 17.10 1.43
C GLU A 111 -0.71 16.56 1.15
N PHE A 112 -0.60 15.50 0.35
CA PHE A 112 0.64 14.74 0.16
C PHE A 112 1.22 14.83 -1.26
N GLY A 113 0.61 15.59 -2.16
CA GLY A 113 1.03 15.76 -3.55
C GLY A 113 0.58 14.59 -4.43
N TYR A 114 1.25 13.44 -4.33
CA TYR A 114 0.86 12.21 -5.03
C TYR A 114 1.07 10.99 -4.13
N ARG A 115 0.18 10.01 -4.25
CA ARG A 115 0.24 8.74 -3.53
C ARG A 115 -0.25 7.56 -4.35
N LEU A 116 0.09 6.35 -3.91
CA LEU A 116 -0.54 5.14 -4.45
C LEU A 116 -2.05 5.16 -4.23
N HIS A 117 -2.76 4.60 -5.20
CA HIS A 117 -4.14 4.20 -5.00
C HIS A 117 -4.22 3.14 -3.90
N TRP A 118 -5.28 3.16 -3.09
CA TRP A 118 -5.37 2.30 -1.90
C TRP A 118 -5.33 0.80 -2.26
N ALA A 119 -5.87 0.40 -3.41
CA ALA A 119 -5.84 -0.98 -3.87
C ALA A 119 -4.41 -1.44 -4.20
N ASP A 120 -3.59 -0.55 -4.77
CA ASP A 120 -2.17 -0.82 -5.01
C ASP A 120 -1.38 -0.88 -3.71
N ALA A 121 -1.67 0.02 -2.76
CA ALA A 121 -1.07 -0.03 -1.42
C ALA A 121 -1.42 -1.34 -0.69
N ALA A 122 -2.67 -1.77 -0.75
CA ALA A 122 -3.15 -3.01 -0.11
C ALA A 122 -2.56 -4.27 -0.76
N THR A 123 -2.49 -4.33 -2.08
CA THR A 123 -1.87 -5.48 -2.79
C THR A 123 -0.35 -5.53 -2.59
N ASN A 124 0.35 -4.39 -2.59
CA ASN A 124 1.77 -4.32 -2.22
C ASN A 124 1.98 -4.78 -0.77
N LYS A 125 1.06 -4.44 0.14
CA LYS A 125 1.09 -4.91 1.52
C LYS A 125 0.92 -6.42 1.62
N VAL A 126 0.00 -7.01 0.84
CA VAL A 126 -0.19 -8.47 0.75
C VAL A 126 1.09 -9.17 0.26
N LEU A 127 1.74 -8.66 -0.78
CA LEU A 127 3.00 -9.23 -1.26
C LEU A 127 4.13 -9.11 -0.23
N ALA A 128 4.27 -7.94 0.39
CA ALA A 128 5.24 -7.76 1.45
C ALA A 128 4.96 -8.72 2.62
N PHE A 129 3.69 -8.94 2.97
CA PHE A 129 3.31 -9.85 4.04
C PHE A 129 3.57 -11.32 3.68
N ALA A 130 3.45 -11.71 2.42
CA ALA A 130 3.86 -13.03 1.96
C ALA A 130 5.40 -13.20 2.02
N SER A 131 6.17 -12.13 1.77
CA SER A 131 7.62 -12.21 1.72
C SER A 131 8.34 -12.04 3.07
N ARG A 132 7.67 -11.47 4.09
CA ARG A 132 8.27 -11.20 5.40
C ARG A 132 7.29 -11.38 6.55
N ARG A 133 7.83 -11.64 7.74
CA ARG A 133 7.06 -11.71 8.99
C ARG A 133 7.27 -10.47 9.82
N GLU A 134 6.34 -9.54 9.75
CA GLU A 134 6.38 -8.27 10.45
C GLU A 134 5.00 -7.99 11.07
N PRO A 135 4.90 -7.75 12.39
CA PRO A 135 3.60 -7.81 13.08
C PRO A 135 2.57 -6.81 12.55
N ARG A 136 3.04 -5.67 12.04
CA ARG A 136 2.20 -4.62 11.44
C ARG A 136 1.41 -5.09 10.22
N ASP A 137 1.92 -6.07 9.48
CA ASP A 137 1.28 -6.48 8.22
C ASP A 137 -0.02 -7.27 8.45
N VAL A 138 -0.12 -8.05 9.54
CA VAL A 138 -1.40 -8.67 9.94
C VAL A 138 -2.46 -7.61 10.19
N PHE A 139 -2.09 -6.54 10.89
CA PHE A 139 -3.02 -5.46 11.21
C PHE A 139 -3.47 -4.71 9.96
N ASP A 140 -2.50 -4.28 9.15
CA ASP A 140 -2.78 -3.53 7.92
C ASP A 140 -3.68 -4.34 6.97
N VAL A 141 -3.35 -5.61 6.74
CA VAL A 141 -4.13 -6.48 5.84
C VAL A 141 -5.52 -6.78 6.40
N LEU A 142 -5.63 -7.03 7.70
CA LEU A 142 -6.93 -7.28 8.33
C LEU A 142 -7.84 -6.04 8.26
N GLN A 143 -7.27 -4.85 8.44
CA GLN A 143 -8.01 -3.60 8.28
C GLN A 143 -8.55 -3.43 6.85
N TRP A 144 -7.72 -3.69 5.84
CA TRP A 144 -8.16 -3.64 4.44
C TRP A 144 -9.23 -4.69 4.14
N HIS A 145 -9.08 -5.89 4.71
CA HIS A 145 -10.08 -6.97 4.65
C HIS A 145 -11.44 -6.54 5.17
N GLU A 146 -11.48 -5.89 6.33
CA GLU A 146 -12.74 -5.47 6.97
C GLU A 146 -13.38 -4.24 6.31
N LYS A 147 -12.58 -3.32 5.75
CA LYS A 147 -13.07 -2.00 5.29
C LYS A 147 -13.21 -1.86 3.78
N ARG A 148 -12.48 -2.63 2.97
CA ARG A 148 -12.39 -2.39 1.52
C ARG A 148 -12.59 -3.65 0.67
N LEU A 149 -11.69 -4.63 0.78
CA LEU A 149 -11.67 -5.81 -0.09
C LEU A 149 -11.32 -7.04 0.71
N SER A 150 -12.02 -8.16 0.45
CA SER A 150 -11.69 -9.42 1.09
C SER A 150 -10.21 -9.81 0.90
N LEU A 151 -9.65 -10.52 1.88
CA LEU A 151 -8.27 -11.01 1.77
C LEU A 151 -8.07 -11.87 0.52
N GLY A 152 -9.06 -12.69 0.15
CA GLY A 152 -9.02 -13.48 -1.09
C GLY A 152 -8.92 -12.61 -2.33
N ALA A 153 -9.70 -11.54 -2.44
CA ALA A 153 -9.64 -10.62 -3.59
C ALA A 153 -8.30 -9.88 -3.65
N LEU A 154 -7.75 -9.46 -2.50
CA LEU A 154 -6.44 -8.82 -2.45
C LEU A 154 -5.30 -9.78 -2.84
N ILE A 155 -5.32 -11.02 -2.36
CA ILE A 155 -4.36 -12.07 -2.75
C ILE A 155 -4.46 -12.38 -4.25
N TRP A 156 -5.69 -12.50 -4.75
CA TRP A 156 -5.96 -12.77 -6.15
C TRP A 156 -5.37 -11.70 -7.05
N ALA A 157 -5.62 -10.42 -6.74
CA ALA A 157 -5.05 -9.30 -7.47
C ALA A 157 -3.51 -9.21 -7.30
N ALA A 158 -2.99 -9.38 -6.09
CA ALA A 158 -1.56 -9.31 -5.79
C ALA A 158 -0.72 -10.27 -6.66
N SER A 159 -1.24 -11.46 -6.98
CA SER A 159 -0.56 -12.43 -7.86
C SER A 159 -0.25 -11.91 -9.27
N GLY A 160 -0.95 -10.86 -9.73
CA GLY A 160 -0.69 -10.26 -11.04
C GLY A 160 0.48 -9.28 -11.04
N LYS A 161 0.86 -8.77 -9.87
CA LYS A 161 1.97 -7.81 -9.72
C LYS A 161 3.33 -8.50 -9.61
N ASP A 162 3.34 -9.78 -9.23
CA ASP A 162 4.53 -10.64 -9.16
C ASP A 162 4.29 -11.93 -9.95
N ALA A 163 4.81 -11.97 -11.19
CA ALA A 163 4.58 -13.05 -12.15
C ALA A 163 5.04 -14.45 -11.67
N GLY A 164 5.74 -14.56 -10.54
CA GLY A 164 6.19 -15.83 -9.97
C GLY A 164 5.29 -16.43 -8.88
N LEU A 165 4.29 -15.71 -8.37
CA LEU A 165 3.57 -16.09 -7.16
C LEU A 165 2.06 -16.32 -7.41
N PRO A 166 1.59 -17.58 -7.56
CA PRO A 166 0.16 -17.85 -7.71
C PRO A 166 -0.62 -17.55 -6.41
N PRO A 167 -1.92 -17.23 -6.49
CA PRO A 167 -2.75 -16.87 -5.32
C PRO A 167 -2.65 -17.85 -4.15
N GLY A 168 -2.67 -19.16 -4.42
CA GLY A 168 -2.56 -20.20 -3.38
C GLY A 168 -1.24 -20.17 -2.62
N LEU A 169 -0.12 -19.88 -3.30
CA LEU A 169 1.18 -19.78 -2.64
C LEU A 169 1.25 -18.52 -1.76
N ILE A 170 0.73 -17.40 -2.24
CA ILE A 170 0.63 -16.16 -1.46
C ILE A 170 -0.20 -16.41 -0.19
N LEU A 171 -1.34 -17.09 -0.31
CA LEU A 171 -2.19 -17.46 0.84
C LEU A 171 -1.42 -18.30 1.86
N ASP A 172 -0.68 -19.31 1.40
CA ASP A 172 0.09 -20.19 2.29
C ASP A 172 1.24 -19.46 3.00
N GLU A 173 1.94 -18.56 2.31
CA GLU A 173 2.99 -17.74 2.94
C GLU A 173 2.41 -16.75 3.95
N ILE A 174 1.29 -16.10 3.63
CA ILE A 174 0.56 -15.25 4.57
C ILE A 174 0.12 -16.05 5.80
N ARG A 175 -0.42 -17.25 5.61
CA ARG A 175 -0.83 -18.15 6.71
C ARG A 175 0.35 -18.51 7.62
N ARG A 176 1.57 -18.65 7.08
CA ARG A 176 2.80 -18.87 7.86
C ARG A 176 3.25 -17.62 8.60
N ASN A 177 3.26 -16.47 7.91
CA ASN A 177 3.75 -15.20 8.45
C ASN A 177 2.78 -14.56 9.45
N ALA A 178 1.50 -14.91 9.41
CA ALA A 178 0.47 -14.44 10.35
C ALA A 178 0.60 -14.99 11.78
N ARG A 179 1.53 -15.92 12.02
CA ARG A 179 1.77 -16.46 13.37
C ARG A 179 2.47 -15.40 14.23
N ILE A 180 1.69 -14.58 14.93
CA ILE A 180 2.17 -13.48 15.76
C ILE A 180 1.95 -13.81 17.25
N SER A 181 2.96 -13.54 18.08
CA SER A 181 2.88 -13.67 19.54
C SER A 181 2.30 -12.40 20.21
N PRO A 182 1.81 -12.48 21.46
CA PRO A 182 1.42 -11.28 22.20
C PRO A 182 2.56 -10.24 22.33
N GLN A 183 3.81 -10.70 22.44
CA GLN A 183 4.99 -9.83 22.49
C GLN A 183 5.18 -9.07 21.17
N ASP A 184 5.01 -9.74 20.04
CA ASP A 184 5.08 -9.13 18.71
C ASP A 184 4.01 -8.03 18.52
N LEU A 185 2.86 -8.14 19.19
CA LEU A 185 1.81 -7.12 19.14
C LEU A 185 2.08 -5.94 20.09
N SER A 186 2.76 -6.17 21.21
CA SER A 186 3.03 -5.11 22.21
C SER A 186 3.90 -3.96 21.71
N VAL A 187 4.66 -4.17 20.62
CA VAL A 187 5.50 -3.12 20.00
C VAL A 187 4.72 -2.24 19.02
N LEU A 188 3.49 -2.63 18.68
CA LEU A 188 2.64 -1.85 17.78
C LEU A 188 1.88 -0.78 18.58
N SER A 189 1.90 0.46 18.07
CA SER A 189 1.08 1.54 18.60
C SER A 189 -0.23 1.60 17.82
N VAL A 190 -1.34 1.26 18.49
CA VAL A 190 -2.68 1.21 17.90
C VAL A 190 -3.66 1.93 18.82
N GLU A 191 -4.44 2.84 18.24
CA GLU A 191 -5.51 3.54 18.95
C GLU A 191 -6.57 2.56 19.45
N GLY A 192 -6.92 2.66 20.74
CA GLY A 192 -7.87 1.74 21.39
C GLY A 192 -7.26 0.42 21.89
N GLY A 193 -5.96 0.18 21.67
CA GLY A 193 -5.27 -1.03 22.09
C GLY A 193 -5.48 -2.22 21.14
N LEU A 194 -4.90 -3.37 21.49
CA LEU A 194 -4.95 -4.60 20.72
C LEU A 194 -5.37 -5.76 21.61
N GLU A 195 -6.36 -6.54 21.15
CA GLU A 195 -6.75 -7.80 21.77
C GLU A 195 -6.23 -8.98 20.91
N PRO A 196 -5.09 -9.60 21.27
CA PRO A 196 -4.43 -10.62 20.44
C PRO A 196 -5.33 -11.78 20.03
N ALA A 197 -6.19 -12.23 20.96
CA ALA A 197 -7.09 -13.34 20.73
C ALA A 197 -8.15 -13.00 19.67
N GLU A 198 -8.65 -11.76 19.68
CA GLU A 198 -9.63 -11.30 18.70
C GLU A 198 -8.99 -11.17 17.32
N ILE A 199 -7.81 -10.56 17.22
CA ILE A 199 -7.05 -10.43 15.97
C ILE A 199 -6.78 -11.81 15.39
N GLY A 200 -6.30 -12.76 16.20
CA GLY A 200 -6.04 -14.13 15.77
C GLY A 200 -7.31 -14.86 15.33
N ARG A 201 -8.49 -14.56 15.91
CA ARG A 201 -9.78 -15.12 15.48
C ARG A 201 -10.19 -14.55 14.13
N LYS A 202 -10.22 -13.23 13.99
CA LYS A 202 -10.58 -12.52 12.76
C LYS A 202 -9.68 -12.90 11.59
N PHE A 203 -8.37 -13.00 11.83
CA PHE A 203 -7.43 -13.37 10.79
C PHE A 203 -7.63 -14.83 10.31
N ARG A 204 -7.92 -15.77 11.22
CA ARG A 204 -8.26 -17.15 10.83
C ARG A 204 -9.55 -17.22 10.02
N GLU A 205 -10.51 -16.35 10.31
CA GLU A 205 -11.74 -16.22 9.54
C GLU A 205 -11.44 -15.69 8.13
N ALA A 206 -10.69 -14.58 8.02
CA ALA A 206 -10.24 -14.02 6.75
C ALA A 206 -9.49 -15.02 5.86
N ILE A 207 -8.65 -15.89 6.45
CA ILE A 207 -7.94 -16.95 5.72
C ILE A 207 -8.88 -17.99 5.15
N ARG A 208 -9.91 -18.41 5.90
CA ARG A 208 -10.91 -19.39 5.40
C ARG A 208 -11.74 -18.78 4.28
N GLU A 209 -12.15 -17.52 4.42
CA GLU A 209 -12.88 -16.81 3.35
C GLU A 209 -12.01 -16.65 2.11
N ALA A 210 -10.73 -16.31 2.27
CA ALA A 210 -9.79 -16.19 1.18
C ALA A 210 -9.59 -17.52 0.44
N GLU A 211 -9.44 -18.63 1.17
CA GLU A 211 -9.31 -19.97 0.62
C GLU A 211 -10.54 -20.34 -0.23
N ASN A 212 -11.74 -20.19 0.32
CA ASN A 212 -12.98 -20.46 -0.42
C ASN A 212 -13.12 -19.60 -1.68
N LEU A 213 -12.78 -18.31 -1.60
CA LEU A 213 -12.88 -17.41 -2.74
C LEU A 213 -11.85 -17.77 -3.82
N ILE A 214 -10.60 -18.03 -3.44
CA ILE A 214 -9.53 -18.40 -4.38
C ILE A 214 -9.86 -19.71 -5.11
N GLU A 215 -10.46 -20.68 -4.42
CA GLU A 215 -10.88 -21.95 -5.04
C GLU A 215 -12.04 -21.78 -6.03
N ALA A 216 -12.92 -20.82 -5.80
CA ALA A 216 -14.11 -20.59 -6.60
C ALA A 216 -13.87 -19.66 -7.82
N LEU A 217 -12.81 -18.86 -7.81
CA LEU A 217 -12.54 -17.90 -8.89
C LEU A 217 -12.01 -18.59 -10.17
N PRO A 218 -12.43 -18.13 -11.37
CA PRO A 218 -11.94 -18.69 -12.63
C PRO A 218 -10.43 -18.46 -12.82
N PRO A 219 -9.60 -19.51 -13.01
CA PRO A 219 -8.15 -19.39 -13.03
C PRO A 219 -7.58 -18.41 -14.08
N GLU A 220 -8.26 -18.23 -15.21
CA GLU A 220 -7.90 -17.29 -16.27
C GLU A 220 -7.97 -15.82 -15.83
N THR A 221 -8.65 -15.54 -14.72
CA THR A 221 -8.73 -14.21 -14.13
C THR A 221 -7.67 -13.96 -13.05
N ALA A 222 -6.78 -14.92 -12.78
CA ALA A 222 -5.71 -14.79 -11.79
C ALA A 222 -4.88 -13.52 -12.04
N GLY A 223 -4.56 -12.81 -10.96
CA GLY A 223 -3.79 -11.57 -11.01
C GLY A 223 -4.57 -10.33 -11.45
N ARG A 224 -5.88 -10.45 -11.66
CA ARG A 224 -6.73 -9.31 -12.02
C ARG A 224 -7.44 -8.74 -10.81
N LEU A 225 -7.69 -7.43 -10.83
CA LEU A 225 -8.50 -6.73 -9.86
C LEU A 225 -9.92 -6.55 -10.41
N PHE A 226 -10.93 -7.02 -9.69
CA PHE A 226 -12.34 -6.88 -10.07
C PHE A 226 -12.86 -5.50 -9.72
N LEU A 227 -13.66 -4.91 -10.61
CA LEU A 227 -14.24 -3.58 -10.46
C LEU A 227 -15.77 -3.63 -10.58
N ASP A 228 -16.47 -2.71 -9.92
CA ASP A 228 -17.88 -2.44 -10.20
C ASP A 228 -18.07 -1.60 -11.48
N ALA A 229 -19.34 -1.29 -11.80
CA ALA A 229 -19.70 -0.47 -12.95
C ALA A 229 -19.13 0.96 -12.88
N GLU A 230 -18.81 1.45 -11.67
CA GLU A 230 -18.17 2.73 -11.43
C GLU A 230 -16.64 2.61 -11.32
N GLY A 231 -16.06 1.50 -11.78
CA GLY A 231 -14.62 1.28 -11.81
C GLY A 231 -13.95 1.21 -10.43
N ARG A 232 -14.72 1.01 -9.36
CA ARG A 232 -14.19 0.87 -8.00
C ARG A 232 -13.87 -0.58 -7.72
N PRO A 233 -12.75 -0.88 -7.04
CA PRO A 233 -12.42 -2.25 -6.68
C PRO A 233 -13.49 -2.92 -5.81
N ILE A 234 -13.86 -4.16 -6.16
CA ILE A 234 -14.84 -4.96 -5.43
C ILE A 234 -14.31 -6.36 -5.10
N THR A 235 -14.91 -6.97 -4.07
CA THR A 235 -14.75 -8.41 -3.86
C THR A 235 -15.69 -9.13 -4.83
N PRO A 236 -15.17 -9.98 -5.73
CA PRO A 236 -16.01 -10.74 -6.64
C PRO A 236 -16.87 -11.75 -5.88
N VAL A 237 -18.05 -12.02 -6.43
CA VAL A 237 -18.94 -13.10 -6.01
C VAL A 237 -19.00 -14.09 -7.17
N PRO A 238 -18.38 -15.29 -7.04
CA PRO A 238 -18.20 -16.22 -8.17
C PRO A 238 -19.47 -16.57 -8.95
N ASP A 239 -20.61 -16.67 -8.26
CA ASP A 239 -21.90 -17.00 -8.87
C ASP A 239 -22.69 -15.77 -9.37
N ASP A 240 -22.15 -14.56 -9.20
CA ASP A 240 -22.75 -13.32 -9.68
C ASP A 240 -21.91 -12.72 -10.81
N ALA A 241 -22.37 -12.96 -12.04
CA ALA A 241 -21.72 -12.47 -13.24
C ALA A 241 -21.47 -10.95 -13.20
N SER A 242 -22.33 -10.15 -12.57
CA SER A 242 -22.17 -8.69 -12.53
C SER A 242 -20.87 -8.25 -11.85
N THR A 243 -20.37 -9.03 -10.90
CA THR A 243 -19.12 -8.76 -10.16
C THR A 243 -17.88 -9.30 -10.85
N MET A 244 -18.05 -10.09 -11.91
CA MET A 244 -16.99 -10.81 -12.61
C MET A 244 -16.63 -10.21 -13.97
N LEU A 245 -17.42 -9.25 -14.47
CA LEU A 245 -17.30 -8.73 -15.84
C LEU A 245 -16.12 -7.77 -16.03
N VAL A 246 -15.93 -6.84 -15.08
CA VAL A 246 -14.95 -5.75 -15.24
C VAL A 246 -13.72 -6.09 -14.40
N THR A 247 -12.59 -6.23 -15.08
CA THR A 247 -11.32 -6.59 -14.44
C THR A 247 -10.17 -5.76 -14.99
N LEU A 248 -9.29 -5.32 -14.10
CA LEU A 248 -8.09 -4.57 -14.41
C LEU A 248 -6.87 -5.45 -14.20
N ALA A 249 -5.98 -5.49 -15.18
CA ALA A 249 -4.66 -6.12 -15.04
C ALA A 249 -3.64 -5.05 -14.63
N PRO A 250 -2.66 -5.38 -13.76
CA PRO A 250 -1.62 -4.44 -13.42
C PRO A 250 -0.71 -4.21 -14.62
N ARG A 251 -0.17 -3.00 -14.72
CA ARG A 251 0.77 -2.59 -15.78
C ARG A 251 1.81 -1.65 -15.20
N GLU A 252 2.93 -1.50 -15.88
CA GLU A 252 3.90 -0.47 -15.56
C GLU A 252 3.24 0.92 -15.56
N GLY A 253 3.40 1.66 -14.46
CA GLY A 253 2.78 2.97 -14.21
C GLY A 253 1.30 2.94 -13.83
N GLY A 254 0.58 1.82 -14.03
CA GLY A 254 -0.86 1.69 -13.81
C GLY A 254 -1.74 2.43 -14.81
N LEU A 255 -3.06 2.25 -14.69
CA LEU A 255 -4.06 2.91 -15.55
C LEU A 255 -5.27 3.37 -14.73
N MET A 256 -5.78 4.55 -15.02
CA MET A 256 -7.11 4.95 -14.54
C MET A 256 -8.16 4.39 -15.50
N PRO A 257 -9.12 3.56 -15.05
CA PRO A 257 -10.20 3.11 -15.92
C PRO A 257 -10.98 4.32 -16.41
N MET A 258 -11.10 4.48 -17.73
CA MET A 258 -12.07 5.41 -18.30
C MET A 258 -13.44 4.74 -18.23
N ILE A 259 -14.24 5.16 -17.25
CA ILE A 259 -15.65 4.78 -17.20
C ILE A 259 -16.34 5.74 -18.16
N ASP A 260 -16.95 5.21 -19.22
CA ASP A 260 -17.86 5.99 -20.06
C ASP A 260 -19.09 6.32 -19.22
N LEU A 261 -19.05 7.45 -18.51
CA LEU A 261 -20.16 7.96 -17.71
C LEU A 261 -21.28 8.52 -18.61
N GLY A 262 -21.60 7.87 -19.74
CA GLY A 262 -22.75 8.16 -20.59
C GLY A 262 -23.02 9.65 -20.80
N GLY A 263 -21.97 10.46 -20.94
CA GLY A 263 -22.10 11.89 -21.20
C GLY A 263 -22.64 12.07 -22.62
N PRO A 264 -23.54 13.04 -22.87
CA PRO A 264 -24.11 13.18 -24.20
C PRO A 264 -22.97 13.42 -25.18
N ALA A 265 -22.93 12.61 -26.24
CA ALA A 265 -22.10 12.87 -27.40
C ALA A 265 -22.47 14.28 -27.91
N PHE A 266 -21.62 15.26 -27.62
CA PHE A 266 -21.78 16.58 -28.21
C PHE A 266 -21.43 16.48 -29.70
N PRO A 267 -22.23 17.12 -30.57
CA PRO A 267 -22.07 17.06 -32.03
C PRO A 267 -20.77 17.71 -32.52
#